data_AF-A0A1T5PCW8-F1
#
_entry.id   AF-A0A1T5PCW8-F1
#
_cell.length_a   1.000
_cell.length_b   1.000
_cell.length_c   1.000
_cell.angle_alpha   90.00
_cell.angle_beta   90.00
_cell.angle_gamma   90.00
#
_symmetry.space_group_name_H-M   'P 1'
#
loop_
_entity.id
_entity.type
_entity.pdbx_description
1 polymer ?
#
loop_
_entity_poly.entity_id
_entity_poly.type
_entity_poly.pdbx_seq_one_letter_code
_entity_poly.pdbx_strand_id
1 'polypeptide(L)'
;MSLFNIFNRQRHNGHTHTMAIETTIPDIPETTFIEKDAPEKEQPDEKAVTPLNGGIHFLYDFLDKNYESKGYNDALINPDTTHLDQNVIALKNDLERSIRKVKTFYEDFIRQINFHITSRSRSGMIDTVEELTVKKEIAEGHIKQVKEIEEQAKVNEGVGHGIIISYTRGFRNGLAAISSHIILNKNF
;
A
#
# COMPACT_ATOMS: atom_id res chain seq x y z
N MET A 1 29.89 -47.57 34.16
CA MET A 1 29.34 -46.22 34.44
C MET A 1 28.23 -46.36 35.45
N SER A 2 28.60 -46.28 36.72
CA SER A 2 27.70 -46.23 37.88
C SER A 2 27.07 -44.84 37.97
N LEU A 3 25.85 -44.75 38.52
CA LEU A 3 25.47 -43.87 39.64
C LEU A 3 23.94 -43.64 39.69
N PHE A 4 23.31 -44.38 40.60
CA PHE A 4 22.23 -44.05 41.54
C PHE A 4 21.11 -43.04 41.19
N ASN A 5 19.88 -43.55 41.29
CA ASN A 5 18.72 -42.83 41.79
C ASN A 5 18.96 -42.28 43.20
N ILE A 6 18.29 -41.18 43.57
CA ILE A 6 17.25 -41.14 44.61
C ILE A 6 16.97 -39.69 45.01
N PHE A 7 15.68 -39.34 44.87
CA PHE A 7 14.98 -38.23 45.49
C PHE A 7 15.05 -38.37 47.02
N ASN A 8 15.47 -37.35 47.77
CA ASN A 8 14.91 -37.16 49.11
C ASN A 8 14.75 -35.69 49.46
N ARG A 9 13.54 -35.36 49.89
CA ARG A 9 13.01 -34.06 50.23
C ARG A 9 13.06 -33.93 51.74
N GLN A 10 13.79 -32.97 52.28
CA GLN A 10 13.48 -32.43 53.60
C GLN A 10 13.93 -30.98 53.72
N ARG A 11 12.97 -30.10 53.99
CA ARG A 11 13.20 -28.70 54.35
C ARG A 11 13.72 -28.64 55.79
N HIS A 12 14.70 -27.80 56.06
CA HIS A 12 14.79 -27.13 57.36
C HIS A 12 15.40 -25.73 57.23
N ASN A 13 14.66 -24.75 57.74
CA ASN A 13 15.10 -23.40 58.05
C ASN A 13 16.13 -23.44 59.18
N GLY A 14 17.06 -22.49 59.21
CA GLY A 14 17.93 -22.27 60.37
C GLY A 14 18.95 -21.16 60.15
N HIS A 15 18.75 -20.06 60.87
CA HIS A 15 19.58 -18.86 60.93
C HIS A 15 20.96 -19.07 61.61
N THR A 16 21.84 -18.05 61.46
CA THR A 16 23.06 -17.68 62.23
C THR A 16 24.32 -18.55 61.96
N HIS A 17 25.54 -18.04 61.75
CA HIS A 17 26.29 -16.87 62.25
C HIS A 17 27.32 -16.45 61.17
N THR A 18 27.41 -15.18 60.78
CA THR A 18 28.48 -14.21 61.16
C THR A 18 29.91 -14.77 61.12
N MET A 19 30.75 -14.26 60.20
CA MET A 19 32.09 -13.71 60.48
C MET A 19 32.67 -13.06 59.21
N ALA A 20 33.27 -11.90 59.42
CA ALA A 20 33.74 -10.93 58.44
C ALA A 20 35.01 -11.36 57.72
N ILE A 21 35.13 -10.99 56.44
CA ILE A 21 36.40 -10.66 55.80
C ILE A 21 36.16 -9.40 54.96
N GLU A 22 36.76 -8.29 55.41
CA GLU A 22 36.99 -7.10 54.61
C GLU A 22 37.84 -7.46 53.37
N THR A 23 37.30 -7.20 52.19
CA THR A 23 38.12 -6.96 51.00
C THR A 23 37.58 -5.71 50.33
N THR A 24 38.38 -4.65 50.46
CA THR A 24 38.23 -3.35 49.82
C THR A 24 38.03 -3.52 48.31
N ILE A 25 36.84 -3.18 47.83
CA ILE A 25 36.57 -3.02 46.40
C ILE A 25 37.32 -1.75 45.95
N PRO A 26 38.19 -1.80 44.93
CA PRO A 26 38.82 -0.60 44.42
C PRO A 26 37.76 0.30 43.77
N ASP A 27 37.72 1.56 44.18
CA ASP A 27 36.77 2.56 43.70
C ASP A 27 37.12 2.94 42.25
N ILE A 28 36.19 2.68 41.33
CA ILE A 28 36.40 2.96 39.90
C ILE A 28 36.08 4.44 39.66
N PRO A 29 37.02 5.25 39.13
CA PRO A 29 36.76 6.66 38.90
C PRO A 29 35.65 6.87 37.85
N GLU A 30 34.71 7.76 38.16
CA GLU A 30 33.51 8.10 37.37
C GLU A 30 33.81 8.54 35.93
N THR A 31 35.06 8.85 35.60
CA THR A 31 35.49 9.27 34.25
C THR A 31 35.55 8.12 33.23
N THR A 32 35.21 6.89 33.63
CA THR A 32 35.21 5.70 32.74
C THR A 32 33.88 5.49 32.01
N PHE A 33 32.83 6.25 32.36
CA PHE A 33 31.49 6.17 31.77
C PHE A 33 31.17 7.38 30.88
N ILE A 34 32.04 7.70 29.92
CA ILE A 34 31.65 8.63 28.84
C ILE A 34 31.14 7.78 27.68
N GLU A 35 29.88 7.38 27.78
CA GLU A 35 29.13 6.94 26.61
C GLU A 35 28.84 8.18 25.77
N LYS A 36 29.44 8.25 24.59
CA LYS A 36 29.30 9.39 23.69
C LYS A 36 27.99 9.23 22.94
N ASP A 37 26.89 9.66 23.57
CA ASP A 37 25.57 9.68 22.94
C ASP A 37 25.63 10.54 21.67
N ALA A 38 25.57 9.87 20.52
CA ALA A 38 25.12 10.52 19.30
C ALA A 38 23.61 10.79 19.46
N PRO A 39 23.09 11.96 19.06
CA PRO A 39 21.66 12.21 19.14
C PRO A 39 20.97 11.34 18.08
N GLU A 40 20.55 10.15 18.48
CA GLU A 40 19.56 9.39 17.75
C GLU A 40 18.25 10.18 17.85
N LYS A 41 17.85 10.76 16.71
CA LYS A 41 16.53 11.35 16.57
C LYS A 41 15.52 10.21 16.69
N GLU A 42 15.04 9.96 17.89
CA GLU A 42 13.78 9.25 18.09
C GLU A 42 12.68 10.09 17.41
N GLN A 43 12.41 9.78 16.15
CA GLN A 43 11.11 10.07 15.59
C GLN A 43 10.15 9.06 16.22
N PRO A 44 8.97 9.49 16.69
CA PRO A 44 7.96 8.54 17.13
C PRO A 44 7.68 7.61 15.96
N ASP A 45 7.63 6.31 16.22
CA ASP A 45 7.06 5.30 15.34
C ASP A 45 5.60 5.67 15.00
N GLU A 46 5.42 6.61 14.08
CA GLU A 46 4.27 6.59 13.20
C GLU A 46 4.40 5.25 12.48
N LYS A 47 3.56 4.28 12.90
CA LYS A 47 3.32 3.05 12.15
C LYS A 47 3.12 3.48 10.71
N ALA A 48 4.17 3.35 9.90
CA ALA A 48 4.09 3.53 8.47
C ALA A 48 3.08 2.49 8.03
N VAL A 49 1.85 2.94 7.78
CA VAL A 49 0.82 2.13 7.18
C VAL A 49 1.44 1.70 5.87
N THR A 50 1.92 0.46 5.82
CA THR A 50 2.49 -0.10 4.61
C THR A 50 1.47 0.20 3.52
N PRO A 51 1.82 0.94 2.45
CA PRO A 51 0.85 1.30 1.44
C PRO A 51 0.21 -0.01 1.00
N LEU A 52 -1.11 -0.12 1.15
CA LEU A 52 -1.86 -1.24 0.62
C LEU A 52 -1.74 -1.14 -0.90
N ASN A 53 -0.61 -1.65 -1.42
CA ASN A 53 -0.24 -1.70 -2.82
C ASN A 53 -1.25 -2.63 -3.52
N GLY A 54 -2.45 -2.12 -3.80
CA GLY A 54 -3.56 -2.89 -4.38
C GLY A 54 -4.96 -2.45 -3.96
N GLY A 55 -5.10 -1.55 -2.98
CA GLY A 55 -6.42 -1.02 -2.58
C GLY A 55 -7.04 -0.10 -3.63
N ILE A 56 -8.29 0.32 -3.39
CA ILE A 56 -9.06 1.15 -4.32
C ILE A 56 -8.38 2.49 -4.65
N HIS A 57 -7.57 3.04 -3.74
CA HIS A 57 -6.76 4.23 -3.98
C HIS A 57 -5.84 4.11 -5.20
N PHE A 58 -5.29 2.92 -5.47
CA PHE A 58 -4.49 2.68 -6.67
C PHE A 58 -5.28 2.94 -7.96
N LEU A 59 -6.58 2.59 -7.97
CA LEU A 59 -7.45 2.88 -9.11
C LEU A 59 -7.74 4.37 -9.21
N TYR A 60 -8.01 5.05 -8.10
CA TYR A 60 -8.24 6.50 -8.11
C TYR A 60 -6.99 7.29 -8.55
N ASP A 61 -5.80 6.93 -8.06
CA ASP A 61 -4.54 7.52 -8.50
C ASP A 61 -4.31 7.34 -10.02
N PHE A 62 -4.84 6.27 -10.61
CA PHE A 62 -4.80 6.08 -12.05
C PHE A 62 -5.83 6.98 -12.76
N LEU A 63 -7.05 7.07 -12.22
CA LEU A 63 -8.15 7.87 -12.76
C LEU A 63 -7.89 9.38 -12.72
N ASP A 64 -7.19 9.86 -11.70
CA ASP A 64 -6.89 11.28 -11.49
C ASP A 64 -5.77 11.81 -12.40
N LYS A 65 -5.10 10.94 -13.15
CA LYS A 65 -4.04 11.35 -14.08
C LYS A 65 -4.62 12.14 -15.26
N ASN A 66 -4.03 13.30 -15.49
CA ASN A 66 -4.28 14.10 -16.69
C ASN A 66 -3.35 13.66 -17.84
N TYR A 67 -3.92 13.19 -18.94
CA TYR A 67 -3.19 12.74 -20.12
C TYR A 67 -3.12 13.76 -21.25
N GLU A 68 -3.56 15.00 -21.00
CA GLU A 68 -3.57 16.06 -22.01
C GLU A 68 -2.18 16.39 -22.55
N SER A 69 -1.19 16.58 -21.66
CA SER A 69 0.18 16.87 -22.11
C SER A 69 0.78 15.74 -22.93
N LYS A 70 0.47 14.48 -22.58
CA LYS A 70 0.88 13.31 -23.39
C LYS A 70 0.24 13.38 -24.78
N GLY A 71 -1.08 13.57 -24.85
CA GLY A 71 -1.80 13.67 -26.12
C GLY A 71 -1.26 14.80 -27.00
N TYR A 72 -1.00 15.97 -26.41
CA TYR A 72 -0.43 17.11 -27.12
C TYR A 72 0.93 16.77 -27.74
N ASN A 73 1.84 16.21 -26.96
CA ASN A 73 3.17 15.82 -27.44
C ASN A 73 3.10 14.72 -28.49
N ASP A 74 2.23 13.72 -28.30
CA ASP A 74 2.04 12.62 -29.25
C ASP A 74 1.56 13.13 -30.62
N ALA A 75 0.70 14.15 -30.65
CA ALA A 75 0.28 14.80 -31.90
C ALA A 75 1.42 15.55 -32.60
N LEU A 76 2.32 16.19 -31.84
CA LEU A 76 3.49 16.86 -32.42
C LEU A 76 4.49 15.88 -33.04
N ILE A 77 4.56 14.66 -32.51
CA ILE A 77 5.44 13.59 -33.03
C ILE A 77 4.79 12.88 -34.21
N ASN A 78 3.53 12.48 -34.08
CA ASN A 78 2.78 11.77 -35.12
C ASN A 78 1.31 12.24 -35.16
N PRO A 79 0.96 13.17 -36.06
CA PRO A 79 -0.37 13.79 -36.15
C PRO A 79 -1.41 12.95 -36.90
N ASP A 80 -1.25 11.62 -36.95
CA ASP A 80 -2.20 10.71 -37.61
C ASP A 80 -3.33 10.25 -36.67
N THR A 81 -4.54 10.11 -37.20
CA THR A 81 -5.71 9.56 -36.49
C THR A 81 -5.49 8.11 -36.07
N THR A 82 -4.74 7.33 -36.85
CA THR A 82 -4.38 5.96 -36.46
C THR A 82 -3.58 5.93 -35.17
N HIS A 83 -2.64 6.88 -35.01
CA HIS A 83 -1.81 6.99 -33.81
C HIS A 83 -2.64 7.43 -32.59
N LEU A 84 -3.61 8.33 -32.78
CA LEU A 84 -4.60 8.68 -31.75
C LEU A 84 -5.36 7.43 -31.29
N ASP A 85 -5.96 6.69 -32.22
CA ASP A 85 -6.82 5.55 -31.91
C ASP A 85 -6.06 4.42 -31.19
N GLN A 86 -4.83 4.12 -31.65
CA GLN A 86 -3.97 3.13 -30.99
C GLN A 86 -3.66 3.50 -29.53
N ASN A 87 -3.35 4.77 -29.27
CA ASN A 87 -3.08 5.25 -27.91
C ASN A 87 -4.35 5.27 -27.04
N VAL A 88 -5.50 5.59 -27.60
CA VAL A 88 -6.79 5.50 -26.88
C VAL A 88 -7.07 4.05 -26.49
N ILE A 89 -6.84 3.08 -27.39
CA ILE A 89 -6.98 1.66 -27.08
C ILE A 89 -5.99 1.24 -25.98
N ALA A 90 -4.74 1.71 -26.05
CA ALA A 90 -3.74 1.43 -25.01
C ALA A 90 -4.19 1.94 -23.63
N LEU A 91 -4.71 3.17 -23.55
CA LEU A 91 -5.24 3.74 -22.30
C LEU A 91 -6.44 2.94 -21.76
N LYS A 92 -7.34 2.47 -22.63
CA LYS A 92 -8.45 1.59 -22.23
C LYS A 92 -7.94 0.27 -21.63
N ASN A 93 -6.95 -0.34 -22.26
CA ASN A 93 -6.35 -1.58 -21.77
C ASN A 93 -5.64 -1.39 -20.41
N ASP A 94 -4.99 -0.24 -20.21
CA ASP A 94 -4.34 0.11 -18.94
C ASP A 94 -5.36 0.35 -17.82
N LEU A 95 -6.50 0.98 -18.13
CA LEU A 95 -7.63 1.12 -17.20
C LEU A 95 -8.16 -0.26 -16.80
N GLU A 96 -8.45 -1.12 -17.78
CA GLU A 96 -8.94 -2.48 -17.53
C GLU A 96 -7.96 -3.29 -16.66
N ARG A 97 -6.66 -3.19 -16.96
CA ARG A 97 -5.61 -3.83 -16.16
C ARG A 97 -5.61 -3.33 -14.72
N SER A 98 -5.77 -2.02 -14.52
CA SER A 98 -5.80 -1.40 -13.19
C SER A 98 -7.02 -1.84 -12.38
N ILE A 99 -8.20 -1.86 -13.00
CA ILE A 99 -9.44 -2.39 -12.40
C ILE A 99 -9.25 -3.85 -11.99
N ARG A 100 -8.71 -4.69 -12.89
CA ARG A 100 -8.49 -6.12 -12.61
C ARG A 100 -7.58 -6.33 -11.40
N LYS A 101 -6.49 -5.57 -11.30
CA LYS A 101 -5.56 -5.66 -10.14
C LYS A 101 -6.28 -5.40 -8.82
N VAL A 102 -7.06 -4.31 -8.74
CA VAL A 102 -7.80 -3.94 -7.52
C VAL A 102 -8.89 -4.95 -7.19
N LYS A 103 -9.59 -5.46 -8.21
CA LYS A 103 -10.61 -6.51 -8.05
C LYS A 103 -10.00 -7.79 -7.47
N THR A 104 -8.90 -8.28 -8.05
CA THR A 104 -8.18 -9.45 -7.53
C THR A 104 -7.70 -9.24 -6.10
N PHE A 105 -7.16 -8.06 -5.78
CA PHE A 105 -6.74 -7.72 -4.42
C PHE A 105 -7.88 -7.87 -3.40
N TYR A 106 -9.06 -7.29 -3.66
CA TYR A 106 -10.18 -7.40 -2.72
C TYR A 106 -10.82 -8.80 -2.71
N GLU A 107 -10.88 -9.50 -3.84
CA GLU A 107 -11.37 -10.88 -3.89
C GLU A 107 -10.52 -11.82 -3.03
N ASP A 108 -9.19 -11.71 -3.12
CA ASP A 108 -8.27 -12.49 -2.30
C ASP A 108 -8.34 -12.07 -0.82
N PHE A 109 -8.43 -10.78 -0.53
CA PHE A 109 -8.60 -10.26 0.82
C PHE A 109 -9.88 -10.77 1.49
N ILE A 110 -11.02 -10.73 0.78
CA ILE A 110 -12.31 -11.23 1.26
C ILE A 110 -12.23 -12.75 1.52
N ARG A 111 -11.56 -13.51 0.65
CA ARG A 111 -11.36 -14.96 0.84
C ARG A 111 -10.57 -15.24 2.12
N GLN A 112 -9.49 -14.50 2.37
CA GLN A 112 -8.68 -14.63 3.58
C GLN A 112 -9.45 -14.23 4.83
N ILE A 113 -10.20 -13.12 4.79
CA ILE A 113 -11.05 -12.70 5.91
C ILE A 113 -12.09 -13.75 6.25
N ASN A 114 -12.80 -14.30 5.27
CA ASN A 114 -13.82 -15.33 5.52
C ASN A 114 -13.23 -16.58 6.22
N PHE A 115 -12.01 -16.98 5.84
CA PHE A 115 -11.29 -18.05 6.53
C PHE A 115 -11.01 -17.69 8.00
N HIS A 116 -10.53 -16.47 8.26
CA HIS A 116 -10.26 -16.01 9.62
C HIS A 116 -11.53 -15.90 10.46
N ILE A 117 -12.61 -15.30 9.95
CA ILE A 117 -13.92 -15.24 10.62
C ILE A 117 -14.35 -16.65 11.06
N THR A 118 -14.31 -17.62 10.15
CA THR A 118 -14.72 -19.00 10.43
C THR A 118 -13.84 -19.63 11.52
N SER A 119 -12.52 -19.46 11.42
CA SER A 119 -11.56 -20.01 12.38
C SER A 119 -11.72 -19.40 13.78
N ARG A 120 -11.92 -18.08 13.88
CA ARG A 120 -12.00 -17.36 15.17
C ARG A 120 -13.35 -17.56 15.84
N SER A 121 -14.43 -17.67 15.04
CA SER A 121 -15.75 -18.04 15.52
C SER A 121 -15.74 -19.41 16.21
N ARG A 122 -15.08 -20.42 15.62
CA ARG A 122 -14.91 -21.75 16.23
C ARG A 122 -14.13 -21.72 17.56
N SER A 123 -13.24 -20.75 17.74
CA SER A 123 -12.47 -20.55 18.96
C SER A 123 -13.18 -19.66 19.99
N GLY A 124 -14.38 -19.17 19.70
CA GLY A 124 -15.15 -18.30 20.60
C GLY A 124 -14.63 -16.86 20.70
N MET A 125 -13.81 -16.41 19.76
CA MET A 125 -13.26 -15.04 19.75
C MET A 125 -14.26 -14.04 19.15
N ILE A 126 -15.30 -13.69 19.90
CA ILE A 126 -16.45 -12.89 19.42
C ILE A 126 -16.01 -11.51 18.93
N ASP A 127 -15.27 -10.75 19.74
CA ASP A 127 -14.84 -9.37 19.40
C ASP A 127 -14.01 -9.33 18.10
N THR A 128 -13.12 -10.32 17.92
CA THR A 128 -12.30 -10.44 16.71
C THR A 128 -13.14 -10.80 15.49
N VAL A 129 -14.16 -11.64 15.65
CA VAL A 129 -15.09 -11.98 14.57
C VAL A 129 -15.87 -10.74 14.13
N GLU A 130 -16.33 -9.93 15.08
CA GLU A 130 -17.03 -8.67 14.78
C GLU A 130 -16.11 -7.70 14.03
N GLU A 131 -14.88 -7.48 14.50
CA GLU A 131 -13.90 -6.63 13.83
C GLU A 131 -13.62 -7.09 12.38
N LEU A 132 -13.43 -8.40 12.18
CA LEU A 132 -13.20 -8.98 10.85
C LEU A 132 -14.43 -8.86 9.94
N THR A 133 -15.63 -8.93 10.51
CA THR A 133 -16.89 -8.77 9.76
C THR A 133 -17.03 -7.35 9.24
N VAL A 134 -16.74 -6.33 10.08
CA VAL A 134 -16.73 -4.93 9.64
C VAL A 134 -15.68 -4.71 8.53
N LYS A 135 -14.48 -5.27 8.67
CA LYS A 135 -13.45 -5.18 7.60
C LYS A 135 -13.89 -5.83 6.30
N LYS A 136 -14.62 -6.95 6.36
CA LYS A 136 -15.21 -7.60 5.19
C LYS A 136 -16.23 -6.70 4.51
N GLU A 137 -17.13 -6.10 5.26
CA GLU A 137 -18.18 -5.21 4.73
C GLU A 137 -17.56 -4.01 4.01
N ILE A 138 -16.49 -3.41 4.57
CA ILE A 138 -15.74 -2.33 3.91
C ILE A 138 -15.14 -2.80 2.58
N ALA A 139 -14.51 -3.97 2.56
CA ALA A 139 -13.95 -4.54 1.32
C ALA A 139 -15.02 -4.86 0.27
N GLU A 140 -16.19 -5.35 0.71
CA GLU A 140 -17.36 -5.57 -0.14
C GLU A 140 -17.92 -4.26 -0.72
N GLY A 141 -17.86 -3.17 0.06
CA GLY A 141 -18.14 -1.82 -0.42
C GLY A 141 -17.20 -1.38 -1.54
N HIS A 142 -15.89 -1.53 -1.33
CA HIS A 142 -14.88 -1.17 -2.35
C HIS A 142 -15.02 -1.99 -3.63
N ILE A 143 -15.24 -3.31 -3.54
CA ILE A 143 -15.40 -4.13 -4.76
C ILE A 143 -16.67 -3.76 -5.53
N LYS A 144 -17.73 -3.32 -4.86
CA LYS A 144 -18.94 -2.81 -5.53
C LYS A 144 -18.63 -1.54 -6.34
N GLN A 145 -17.89 -0.60 -5.75
CA GLN A 145 -17.44 0.61 -6.45
C GLN A 145 -16.55 0.28 -7.66
N VAL A 146 -15.61 -0.64 -7.50
CA VAL A 146 -14.73 -1.08 -8.60
C VAL A 146 -15.54 -1.71 -9.74
N LYS A 147 -16.55 -2.53 -9.44
CA LYS A 147 -17.46 -3.10 -10.44
C LYS A 147 -18.29 -2.03 -11.15
N GLU A 148 -18.75 -1.02 -10.43
CA GLU A 148 -19.46 0.10 -11.03
C GLU A 148 -18.57 0.87 -12.03
N ILE A 149 -17.33 1.15 -11.65
CA ILE A 149 -16.33 1.76 -12.55
C ILE A 149 -16.07 0.87 -13.78
N GLU A 150 -15.98 -0.45 -13.59
CA GLU A 150 -15.81 -1.43 -14.66
C GLU A 150 -16.97 -1.38 -15.68
N GLU A 151 -18.22 -1.35 -15.21
CA GLU A 151 -19.39 -1.28 -16.10
C GLU A 151 -19.49 0.06 -16.82
N GLN A 152 -19.24 1.18 -16.13
CA GLN A 152 -19.20 2.51 -16.75
C GLN A 152 -18.11 2.59 -17.82
N ALA A 153 -16.92 2.03 -17.56
CA ALA A 153 -15.82 2.03 -18.52
C ALA A 153 -16.16 1.26 -19.82
N LYS A 154 -16.93 0.16 -19.74
CA LYS A 154 -17.35 -0.63 -20.92
C LYS A 154 -18.23 0.18 -21.88
N VAL A 155 -19.08 1.04 -21.35
CA VAL A 155 -19.94 1.92 -22.16
C VAL A 155 -19.27 3.26 -22.50
N ASN A 156 -17.99 3.46 -22.15
CA ASN A 156 -17.24 4.70 -22.30
C ASN A 156 -17.87 5.89 -21.54
N GLU A 157 -18.39 5.63 -20.34
CA GLU A 157 -18.95 6.65 -19.46
C GLU A 157 -18.26 6.67 -18.09
N GLY A 158 -18.68 7.60 -17.24
CA GLY A 158 -18.24 7.69 -15.86
C GLY A 158 -16.79 8.16 -15.70
N VAL A 159 -16.26 7.94 -14.50
CA VAL A 159 -14.94 8.45 -14.09
C VAL A 159 -13.79 7.84 -14.90
N GLY A 160 -13.95 6.60 -15.39
CA GLY A 160 -12.99 5.94 -16.26
C GLY A 160 -12.79 6.62 -17.61
N HIS A 161 -13.82 7.30 -18.12
CA HIS A 161 -13.76 7.94 -19.43
C HIS A 161 -12.97 9.26 -19.44
N GLY A 162 -12.79 9.91 -18.28
CA GLY A 162 -12.08 11.18 -18.16
C GLY A 162 -10.63 11.12 -18.69
N ILE A 163 -9.95 9.99 -18.49
CA ILE A 163 -8.61 9.73 -19.03
C ILE A 163 -8.60 9.85 -20.56
N ILE A 164 -9.54 9.21 -21.23
CA ILE A 164 -9.63 9.18 -22.70
C ILE A 164 -9.94 10.58 -23.23
N ILE A 165 -10.85 11.30 -22.57
CA ILE A 165 -11.20 12.68 -22.93
C ILE A 165 -9.96 13.58 -22.83
N SER A 166 -9.24 13.52 -21.71
CA SER A 166 -8.07 14.37 -21.48
C SER A 166 -6.99 14.14 -22.54
N TYR A 167 -6.68 12.87 -22.84
CA TYR A 167 -5.74 12.50 -23.90
C TYR A 167 -6.18 13.01 -25.28
N THR A 168 -7.43 12.73 -25.66
CA THR A 168 -7.98 13.12 -26.96
C THR A 168 -8.01 14.64 -27.13
N ARG A 169 -8.34 15.39 -26.06
CA ARG A 169 -8.28 16.85 -26.05
C ARG A 169 -6.86 17.35 -26.30
N GLY A 170 -5.88 16.81 -25.58
CA GLY A 170 -4.47 17.13 -25.76
C GLY A 170 -4.01 16.91 -27.19
N PHE A 171 -4.34 15.75 -27.76
CA PHE A 171 -3.98 15.42 -29.15
C PHE A 171 -4.57 16.42 -30.15
N ARG A 172 -5.85 16.76 -30.01
CA ARG A 172 -6.52 17.77 -30.86
C ARG A 172 -5.88 19.15 -30.72
N ASN A 173 -5.49 19.54 -29.51
CA ASN A 173 -4.78 20.80 -29.27
C ASN A 173 -3.40 20.81 -29.97
N GLY A 174 -2.70 19.67 -29.98
CA GLY A 174 -1.44 19.52 -30.71
C GLY A 174 -1.63 19.68 -32.22
N LEU A 175 -2.65 19.05 -32.80
CA LEU A 175 -2.99 19.23 -34.22
C LEU A 175 -3.32 20.69 -34.57
N ALA A 176 -4.05 21.38 -33.70
CA ALA A 176 -4.38 22.79 -33.86
C ALA A 176 -3.12 23.68 -33.83
N ALA A 177 -2.16 23.36 -32.95
CA ALA A 177 -0.88 24.05 -32.88
C ALA A 177 -0.04 23.86 -34.16
N ILE A 178 0.03 22.63 -34.69
CA ILE A 178 0.70 22.34 -35.98
C ILE A 178 0.07 23.14 -37.11
N SER A 179 -1.26 23.12 -37.20
CA SER A 179 -1.99 23.84 -38.24
C SER A 179 -1.79 25.34 -38.14
N SER A 180 -1.83 25.91 -36.93
CA SER A 180 -1.56 27.33 -36.68
C SER A 180 -0.15 27.71 -37.11
N HIS A 181 0.85 26.88 -36.80
CA HIS A 181 2.24 27.11 -37.22
C HIS A 181 2.40 27.09 -38.76
N ILE A 182 1.75 26.15 -39.44
CA ILE A 182 1.76 26.05 -40.91
C ILE A 182 1.11 27.28 -41.54
N ILE A 183 -0.05 27.72 -41.03
CA ILE A 183 -0.78 28.88 -41.56
C ILE A 183 0.01 30.16 -41.35
N LEU A 184 0.56 30.38 -40.15
CA LEU A 184 1.32 31.60 -39.83
C LEU A 184 2.65 31.69 -40.58
N ASN A 185 3.30 30.56 -40.90
CA ASN A 185 4.55 30.55 -41.65
C ASN A 185 4.34 30.57 -43.18
N LYS A 186 3.12 30.33 -43.67
CA LYS A 186 2.74 30.59 -45.06
C LYS A 186 2.42 32.09 -45.19
N ASN A 187 3.46 32.91 -45.27
CA ASN A 187 3.31 34.28 -45.74
C ASN A 187 2.72 34.25 -47.16
N PHE A 188 1.55 34.88 -47.33
CA PHE A 188 1.10 35.42 -48.62
C PHE A 188 1.87 36.69 -48.92
#